data_AF-A0A965YRK6-F1
#
_entry.id   AF-A0A965YRK6-F1
#
_cell.length_a   1.000
_cell.length_b   1.000
_cell.length_c   1.000
_cell.angle_alpha   90.00
_cell.angle_beta   90.00
_cell.angle_gamma   90.00
#
_symmetry.space_group_name_H-M   'P 1'
#
loop_
_entity.id
_entity.type
_entity.pdbx_description
1 polymer ?
#
loop_
_entity_poly.entity_id
_entity_poly.type
_entity_poly.pdbx_seq_one_letter_code
_entity_poly.pdbx_strand_id
1 'polypeptide(L)'
;MQTAVRSKDVKNRLLLSRVEAASLRERDLLCPECGFRIQTIYSDAQGHLRVKCPKCKQVNILNLAYFRIIKRRQRFNYTIK
;
A
#
# COMPACT_ATOMS: atom_id res chain seq x y z
N MET A 1 -16.16 22.51 1.32
CA MET A 1 -16.35 22.23 -0.11
C MET A 1 -16.04 20.76 -0.37
N GLN A 2 -17.06 19.89 -0.40
CA GLN A 2 -16.90 18.49 -0.80
C GLN A 2 -17.89 18.27 -1.93
N THR A 3 -17.38 18.21 -3.15
CA THR A 3 -18.18 18.02 -4.34
C THR A 3 -18.70 16.59 -4.33
N ALA A 4 -20.03 16.46 -4.30
CA ALA A 4 -20.72 15.25 -4.71
C ALA A 4 -20.34 14.97 -6.17
N VAL A 5 -19.21 14.29 -6.38
CA VAL A 5 -18.82 13.80 -7.70
C VAL A 5 -19.88 12.77 -8.10
N ARG A 6 -20.63 13.13 -9.14
CA ARG A 6 -21.77 12.38 -9.68
C ARG A 6 -21.47 10.87 -9.74
N SER A 7 -22.39 10.10 -9.18
CA SER A 7 -22.28 8.64 -8.98
C SER A 7 -21.92 7.81 -10.22
N LYS A 8 -22.15 8.31 -11.45
CA LYS A 8 -21.77 7.63 -12.69
C LYS A 8 -20.26 7.71 -12.97
N ASP A 9 -19.63 8.84 -12.71
CA ASP A 9 -18.20 9.03 -12.98
C ASP A 9 -17.33 8.22 -12.02
N VAL A 10 -17.75 8.12 -10.75
CA VAL A 10 -17.09 7.27 -9.75
C VAL A 10 -17.19 5.80 -10.14
N LYS A 11 -18.35 5.33 -10.58
CA LYS A 11 -18.55 3.94 -11.04
C LYS A 11 -17.66 3.61 -12.24
N ASN A 12 -17.55 4.52 -13.22
CA ASN A 12 -16.67 4.33 -14.37
C ASN A 12 -15.20 4.27 -13.96
N ARG A 13 -14.74 5.14 -13.06
CA ARG A 13 -13.37 5.10 -12.52
C ARG A 13 -13.08 3.80 -11.78
N LEU A 14 -14.01 3.32 -10.96
CA LEU A 14 -13.87 2.03 -10.27
C LEU A 14 -13.78 0.86 -11.26
N LEU A 15 -14.55 0.89 -12.35
CA LEU A 15 -14.49 -0.12 -13.39
C LEU A 15 -13.13 -0.11 -14.10
N LEU A 16 -12.64 1.07 -14.49
CA LEU A 16 -11.31 1.23 -15.09
C LEU A 16 -10.21 0.72 -14.16
N SER A 17 -10.23 1.13 -12.90
CA SER A 17 -9.25 0.66 -11.91
C SER A 17 -9.27 -0.86 -11.72
N ARG A 18 -10.44 -1.51 -11.80
CA ARG A 18 -10.55 -2.97 -11.73
C ARG A 18 -9.93 -3.65 -12.96
N VAL A 19 -10.16 -3.10 -14.15
CA VAL A 19 -9.59 -3.65 -15.40
C VAL A 19 -8.07 -3.50 -15.41
N GLU A 20 -7.55 -2.34 -15.00
CA GLU A 20 -6.11 -2.08 -14.87
C GLU A 20 -5.48 -3.05 -13.86
N ALA A 21 -6.08 -3.16 -12.67
CA ALA A 21 -5.64 -4.04 -11.60
C ALA A 21 -5.59 -5.52 -11.98
N ALA A 22 -6.49 -6.00 -12.86
CA ALA A 22 -6.54 -7.39 -13.27
C ALA A 22 -5.26 -7.87 -13.99
N SER A 23 -4.52 -6.95 -14.61
CA SER A 23 -3.25 -7.25 -15.28
C SER A 23 -2.02 -7.16 -14.36
N LEU A 24 -2.20 -6.57 -13.18
CA LEU A 24 -1.12 -6.24 -12.25
C LEU A 24 -0.90 -7.34 -11.23
N ARG A 25 0.34 -7.46 -10.75
CA ARG A 25 0.66 -8.42 -9.69
C ARG A 25 0.38 -7.81 -8.33
N GLU A 26 -0.34 -8.56 -7.51
CA GLU A 26 -0.54 -8.24 -6.11
C GLU A 26 0.70 -8.59 -5.27
N ARG A 27 0.96 -7.78 -4.25
CA ARG A 27 2.02 -8.01 -3.25
C ARG A 27 1.57 -7.54 -1.88
N ASP A 28 2.04 -8.24 -0.85
CA ASP A 28 1.68 -7.93 0.52
C ASP A 28 2.60 -6.88 1.14
N LEU A 29 2.00 -5.85 1.73
CA LEU A 29 2.66 -4.86 2.56
C LEU A 29 2.71 -5.38 3.99
N LEU A 30 3.89 -5.77 4.45
CA LEU A 30 4.11 -6.26 5.80
C LEU A 30 4.50 -5.13 6.75
N CYS A 31 4.09 -5.24 7.99
CA CYS A 31 4.53 -4.37 9.06
C CYS A 31 6.01 -4.61 9.35
N PRO A 32 6.88 -3.58 9.35
CA PRO A 32 8.30 -3.74 9.64
C PRO A 32 8.56 -4.21 11.09
N GLU A 33 7.67 -3.86 12.02
CA GLU A 33 7.82 -4.18 13.45
C GLU A 33 7.40 -5.61 13.80
N CYS A 34 6.26 -6.06 13.28
CA CYS A 34 5.65 -7.33 13.72
C CYS A 34 5.45 -8.36 12.60
N GLY A 35 5.82 -8.03 11.36
CA GLY A 35 5.66 -8.89 10.19
C GLY A 35 4.21 -9.13 9.76
N PHE A 36 3.22 -8.53 10.42
CA PHE A 36 1.81 -8.70 10.08
C PHE A 36 1.48 -8.07 8.73
N ARG A 37 0.64 -8.73 7.92
CA ARG A 37 0.16 -8.19 6.65
C ARG A 37 -0.80 -7.03 6.88
N ILE A 38 -0.36 -5.82 6.56
CA ILE A 38 -1.16 -4.59 6.70
C ILE A 38 -2.18 -4.49 5.57
N GLN A 39 -1.73 -4.60 4.32
CA GLN A 39 -2.57 -4.46 3.13
C GLN A 39 -1.94 -5.20 1.95
N THR A 40 -2.74 -5.53 0.94
CA THR A 40 -2.24 -5.98 -0.36
C THR A 40 -2.25 -4.79 -1.33
N ILE A 41 -1.13 -4.57 -2.00
CA ILE A 41 -0.92 -3.47 -2.96
C ILE A 41 -0.56 -4.07 -4.33
N TYR A 42 -0.80 -3.31 -5.39
CA TYR A 42 -0.41 -3.73 -6.74
C TYR A 42 1.05 -3.36 -7.05
N SER A 43 1.58 -3.96 -8.12
CA SER A 43 2.99 -3.83 -8.53
C SER A 43 3.37 -2.46 -9.09
N ASP A 44 2.39 -1.72 -9.58
CA ASP A 44 2.49 -0.35 -10.10
C ASP A 44 2.49 0.71 -8.98
N ALA A 45 2.04 0.36 -7.77
CA ALA A 45 1.95 1.27 -6.64
C ALA A 45 3.32 1.83 -6.24
N GLN A 46 3.42 3.16 -6.20
CA GLN A 46 4.64 3.93 -5.92
C GLN A 46 4.36 5.06 -4.92
N GLY A 47 5.41 5.59 -4.29
CA GLY A 47 5.33 6.74 -3.38
C GLY A 47 5.36 6.38 -1.90
N HIS A 48 5.09 7.38 -1.05
CA HIS A 48 5.04 7.25 0.40
C HIS A 48 3.62 6.93 0.87
N LEU A 49 3.49 5.89 1.69
CA LEU A 49 2.23 5.45 2.26
C LEU A 49 2.32 5.49 3.78
N ARG A 50 1.48 6.30 4.40
CA ARG A 50 1.29 6.28 5.86
C ARG A 50 0.31 5.17 6.21
N VAL A 51 0.79 4.15 6.92
CA VAL A 51 -0.02 3.00 7.32
C VAL A 51 -0.06 2.84 8.83
N LYS A 52 -1.20 2.36 9.34
CA LYS A 52 -1.34 1.90 10.72
C LYS A 52 -1.44 0.38 10.71
N CYS A 53 -0.56 -0.28 11.45
CA CYS A 53 -0.66 -1.74 11.59
C CYS A 53 -1.87 -2.10 12.47
N PRO A 54 -2.80 -2.96 12.02
CA PRO A 54 -3.93 -3.38 12.83
C PRO A 54 -3.53 -4.26 14.04
N LYS A 55 -2.37 -4.93 13.96
CA LYS A 55 -1.86 -5.81 15.03
C LYS A 55 -1.11 -5.04 16.12
N CYS A 56 0.00 -4.36 15.76
CA CYS A 56 0.84 -3.65 16.75
C CYS A 56 0.44 -2.17 16.95
N LYS A 57 -0.53 -1.65 16.18
CA LYS A 57 -1.05 -0.28 16.25
C LYS A 57 -0.05 0.83 15.90
N GLN A 58 1.18 0.49 15.55
CA GLN A 58 2.20 1.44 15.12
C GLN A 58 1.84 2.10 13.79
N VAL A 59 2.22 3.38 13.66
CA VAL A 59 1.99 4.20 12.47
C VAL A 59 3.33 4.49 11.81
N ASN A 60 3.53 3.97 10.61
CA ASN A 60 4.78 4.10 9.87
C ASN A 60 4.53 4.74 8.49
N ILE A 61 5.54 5.45 7.99
CA ILE A 61 5.56 5.96 6.61
C ILE A 61 6.46 5.03 5.80
N LEU A 62 5.88 4.33 4.83
CA LEU A 62 6.57 3.34 4.01
C LEU A 62 6.70 3.84 2.58
N ASN A 63 7.92 3.83 2.02
CA ASN A 63 8.13 4.12 0.61
C ASN A 63 7.99 2.84 -0.23
N LEU A 64 6.91 2.73 -1.01
CA LEU A 64 6.56 1.54 -1.79
C LEU A 64 7.65 1.10 -2.79
N ALA A 65 8.57 2.00 -3.16
CA ALA A 65 9.75 1.70 -3.97
C ALA A 65 10.81 0.91 -3.18
N TYR A 66 11.12 1.32 -1.94
CA TYR A 66 12.07 0.62 -1.08
C TYR A 66 11.54 -0.74 -0.62
N PHE A 67 10.26 -0.79 -0.26
CA PHE A 67 9.59 -2.03 0.14
C PHE A 67 9.23 -2.94 -1.06
N ARG A 68 9.72 -2.63 -2.29
CA ARG A 68 9.64 -3.50 -3.48
C ARG A 68 10.63 -4.66 -3.46
N ILE A 69 11.70 -4.55 -2.68
CA ILE A 69 12.82 -5.51 -2.63
C ILE A 69 12.86 -6.18 -1.24
N ILE A 70 11.73 -6.65 -0.72
CA ILE A 70 11.72 -7.50 0.49
C ILE A 70 11.48 -8.96 0.09
N LYS A 71 12.31 -9.46 -0.83
CA LYS A 71 12.51 -10.90 -0.93
C LYS A 71 13.47 -11.29 0.19
N ARG A 72 12.91 -11.68 1.33
CA ARG A 72 13.52 -12.57 2.33
C ARG A 72 15.00 -12.27 2.67
N ARG A 73 15.32 -11.26 3.50
CA ARG A 73 16.43 -11.34 4.51
C ARG A 73 16.84 -10.07 5.25
N GLN A 74 16.32 -8.88 5.00
CA GLN A 74 16.85 -7.70 5.69
C GLN A 74 15.84 -7.15 6.69
N ARG A 75 16.14 -7.36 7.98
CA ARG A 75 15.73 -6.48 9.07
C ARG A 75 16.13 -5.07 8.65
N PHE A 76 15.17 -4.29 8.15
CA PHE A 76 15.38 -2.87 7.93
C PHE A 76 15.47 -2.19 9.30
N ASN A 77 16.65 -2.25 9.90
CA ASN A 77 17.04 -1.42 11.04
C ASN A 77 17.18 0.01 10.52
N TYR A 78 16.09 0.78 10.52
CA TYR A 78 16.20 2.22 10.42
C TYR A 78 16.15 2.79 11.84
N THR A 79 17.33 2.97 12.42
CA THR A 79 17.53 3.88 13.55
C THR A 79 17.36 5.30 13.00
N ILE A 80 16.21 5.92 13.27
CA ILE A 80 16.07 7.37 13.08
C ILE A 80 16.83 8.01 14.25
N LYS A 81 17.95 8.69 13.93
CA LYS A 81 18.61 9.60 14.86
C LYS A 81 17.77 10.86 15.04
#